data_AF-A0A2E7VGJ9-F1
#
_entry.id   AF-A0A2E7VGJ9-F1
#
_cell.length_a   1.000
_cell.length_b   1.000
_cell.length_c   1.000
_cell.angle_alpha   90.00
_cell.angle_beta   90.00
_cell.angle_gamma   90.00
#
_symmetry.space_group_name_H-M   'P 1'
#
loop_
_entity.id
_entity.type
_entity.pdbx_description
1 polymer ?
#
loop_
_entity_poly.entity_id
_entity_poly.type
_entity_poly.pdbx_seq_one_letter_code
_entity_poly.pdbx_strand_id
1 'polypeptide(L)'
;MNETVETTKDRHRPFKPLVIGSPRSGFTLLCSVLDALIPMAQPRKLTRRQRVLNIFIEKLGGHISREIVRVFSDRGIEEDLIFNESFRTMKGGPKWLHHSRERYACFRKYIGVRGMGDFTLITSHPSEVLNINEIVHSHDDPALWASHPDYADYDKFASVRNPVGIINSSLFSINALASDYIQRFVPPEEDNDELRQRLALFKFTNLDFFEGLVSFYVRYFTEFMECRDQYTIMKWEDLLLDPVPTIQRLAKTARINLPEKEAVDIWRKLDHVNLTGSHRHNFRQGGGKVGDWKNWMTNTHLEIIRDKGLGTHMDALGYGPIQELDEAAFTPFQRKVADYIERGKIFEDYPDPTLFGFAFNKSNLDSEKFSFRRYEWKEWTRVERSNFTDESLQNLVWEAADAATGRLNALFEGILELELDENTGDSRQLAIFGKKHGPLLGDLEKKNFISAIESVEAILASPSHNGTLSVGRWPPFLDRLLPWRRQPDQPGNEDSPPRLIRSCNAHNIVYYLGWYYGVPHALGEIDLARENIRHRRNVISALSYEEVEGAVLNAESHKEPSCGNTPWRSAS
;
A
#
# COMPACT_ATOMS: atom_id res chain seq x y z
N MET A 1 -24.45 2.17 34.37
CA MET A 1 -24.47 1.06 33.40
C MET A 1 -25.68 1.25 32.51
N ASN A 2 -25.52 1.94 31.38
CA ASN A 2 -26.53 1.98 30.32
C ASN A 2 -25.98 1.12 29.19
N GLU A 3 -26.25 -0.19 29.24
CA GLU A 3 -26.13 -1.03 28.04
C GLU A 3 -27.22 -0.57 27.08
N THR A 4 -26.81 0.20 26.08
CA THR A 4 -27.64 0.50 24.91
C THR A 4 -28.12 -0.82 24.32
N VAL A 5 -29.44 -1.03 24.34
CA VAL A 5 -30.12 -2.13 23.66
C VAL A 5 -29.84 -1.99 22.17
N GLU A 6 -28.80 -2.69 21.71
CA GLU A 6 -28.45 -2.83 20.31
C GLU A 6 -29.63 -3.55 19.64
N THR A 7 -30.45 -2.80 18.91
CA THR A 7 -31.69 -3.33 18.32
C THR A 7 -31.36 -4.50 17.39
N THR A 8 -32.18 -5.54 17.41
CA THR A 8 -32.02 -6.77 16.59
C THR A 8 -31.84 -6.52 15.09
N LYS A 9 -32.20 -5.34 14.57
CA LYS A 9 -31.94 -4.91 13.19
C LYS A 9 -30.46 -4.75 12.86
N ASP A 10 -29.61 -4.37 13.82
CA ASP A 10 -28.21 -4.04 13.54
C ASP A 10 -27.32 -5.30 13.41
N ARG A 11 -27.77 -6.44 13.94
CA ARG A 11 -27.07 -7.74 13.83
C ARG A 11 -27.14 -8.40 12.45
N HIS A 12 -27.96 -7.87 11.54
CA HIS A 12 -28.18 -8.46 10.21
C HIS A 12 -27.70 -7.60 9.05
N ARG A 13 -27.08 -6.44 9.31
CA ARG A 13 -26.50 -5.60 8.25
C ARG A 13 -25.16 -6.19 7.79
N PRO A 14 -24.90 -6.31 6.48
CA PRO A 14 -23.60 -6.73 5.98
C PRO A 14 -22.48 -5.79 6.46
N PHE A 15 -21.31 -6.35 6.80
CA PHE A 15 -20.12 -5.55 7.04
C PHE A 15 -19.62 -4.94 5.72
N LYS A 16 -19.59 -3.61 5.63
CA LYS A 16 -19.23 -2.88 4.42
C LYS A 16 -18.10 -1.91 4.72
N PRO A 17 -16.84 -2.39 4.76
CA PRO A 17 -15.73 -1.52 5.12
C PRO A 17 -15.45 -0.48 4.02
N LEU A 18 -15.36 0.77 4.45
CA LEU A 18 -14.81 1.89 3.70
C LEU A 18 -13.59 2.43 4.45
N VAL A 19 -12.44 2.51 3.78
CA VAL A 19 -11.19 2.99 4.37
C VAL A 19 -10.72 4.26 3.69
N ILE A 20 -10.47 5.30 4.48
CA ILE A 20 -9.67 6.45 4.05
C ILE A 20 -8.32 6.46 4.75
N GLY A 21 -7.36 7.15 4.16
CA GLY A 21 -6.12 7.48 4.85
C GLY A 21 -5.14 8.12 3.90
N SER A 22 -4.45 9.15 4.36
CA SER A 22 -3.43 9.80 3.53
C SER A 22 -2.38 8.76 3.12
N PRO A 23 -1.67 8.97 1.99
CA PRO A 23 -0.53 8.13 1.65
C PRO A 23 0.44 8.00 2.84
N ARG A 24 0.99 6.80 3.05
CA ARG A 24 1.98 6.47 4.12
C ARG A 24 1.46 6.57 5.57
N SER A 25 0.15 6.72 5.78
CA SER A 25 -0.50 6.74 7.12
C SER A 25 -0.68 5.38 7.79
N GLY A 26 -0.24 4.28 7.17
CA GLY A 26 -0.60 2.92 7.60
C GLY A 26 -1.84 2.36 6.90
N PHE A 27 -2.36 3.06 5.89
CA PHE A 27 -3.53 2.69 5.08
C PHE A 27 -3.56 1.23 4.61
N THR A 28 -2.50 0.75 3.95
CA THR A 28 -2.44 -0.64 3.47
C THR A 28 -2.55 -1.64 4.62
N LEU A 29 -1.93 -1.31 5.77
CA LEU A 29 -1.95 -2.17 6.95
C LEU A 29 -3.36 -2.24 7.56
N LEU A 30 -4.08 -1.12 7.65
CA LEU A 30 -5.50 -1.10 8.03
C LEU A 30 -6.35 -1.94 7.09
N CYS A 31 -6.19 -1.75 5.77
CA CYS A 31 -6.90 -2.57 4.79
C CYS A 31 -6.62 -4.07 4.98
N SER A 32 -5.36 -4.47 5.22
CA SER A 32 -5.00 -5.87 5.45
C SER A 32 -5.59 -6.45 6.74
N VAL A 33 -5.68 -5.66 7.81
CA VAL A 33 -6.37 -6.08 9.04
C VAL A 33 -7.86 -6.30 8.76
N LEU A 34 -8.54 -5.34 8.11
CA LEU A 34 -9.96 -5.47 7.80
C LEU A 34 -10.25 -6.61 6.82
N ASP A 35 -9.36 -6.86 5.85
CA ASP A 35 -9.48 -7.96 4.90
C ASP A 35 -9.44 -9.32 5.62
N ALA A 36 -8.60 -9.45 6.66
CA ALA A 36 -8.58 -10.65 7.50
C ALA A 36 -9.87 -10.85 8.32
N LEU A 37 -10.62 -9.77 8.58
CA LEU A 37 -11.88 -9.80 9.33
C LEU A 37 -13.11 -10.08 8.44
N ILE A 38 -13.08 -9.67 7.18
CA ILE A 38 -14.22 -9.81 6.24
C ILE A 38 -14.77 -11.25 6.16
N PRO A 39 -13.95 -12.32 6.07
CA PRO A 39 -14.45 -13.69 6.06
C PRO A 39 -15.23 -14.10 7.30
N MET A 40 -15.01 -13.42 8.43
CA MET A 40 -15.66 -13.67 9.72
C MET A 40 -16.99 -12.90 9.84
N ALA A 41 -17.23 -11.90 8.99
CA ALA A 41 -18.45 -11.10 9.00
C ALA A 41 -19.61 -11.82 8.29
N GLN A 42 -20.81 -11.72 8.86
CA GLN A 42 -22.07 -12.18 8.26
C GLN A 42 -23.15 -11.11 8.44
N PRO A 43 -24.03 -10.87 7.44
CA PRO A 43 -24.03 -11.44 6.08
C PRO A 43 -23.00 -10.79 5.14
N ARG A 44 -22.78 -11.40 3.94
CA ARG A 44 -21.84 -10.87 2.93
C ARG A 44 -22.35 -9.57 2.26
N LYS A 45 -21.41 -8.72 1.87
CA LYS A 45 -21.64 -7.39 1.25
C LYS A 45 -22.31 -7.42 -0.13
N LEU A 46 -21.99 -8.40 -0.99
CA LEU A 46 -22.23 -8.30 -2.43
C LEU A 46 -23.64 -8.77 -2.85
N THR A 47 -24.37 -7.89 -3.54
CA THR A 47 -25.66 -8.21 -4.19
C THR A 47 -25.47 -9.10 -5.42
N ARG A 48 -26.54 -9.70 -5.96
CA ARG A 48 -26.49 -10.44 -7.24
C ARG A 48 -26.00 -9.54 -8.39
N ARG A 49 -26.54 -8.34 -8.53
CA ARG A 49 -26.09 -7.35 -9.53
C ARG A 49 -24.60 -7.04 -9.39
N GLN A 50 -24.11 -6.80 -8.18
CA GLN A 50 -22.68 -6.52 -7.96
C GLN A 50 -21.78 -7.70 -8.35
N ARG A 51 -22.21 -8.95 -8.08
CA ARG A 51 -21.48 -10.14 -8.51
C ARG A 51 -21.37 -10.24 -10.04
N VAL A 52 -22.45 -9.93 -10.76
CA VAL A 52 -22.44 -9.87 -12.23
C VAL A 52 -21.49 -8.78 -12.71
N LEU A 53 -21.58 -7.57 -12.17
CA LEU A 53 -20.67 -6.48 -12.52
C LEU A 53 -19.20 -6.86 -12.28
N ASN A 54 -18.90 -7.48 -11.14
CA ASN A 54 -17.55 -7.92 -10.79
C ASN A 54 -16.98 -8.92 -11.82
N ILE A 55 -17.78 -9.86 -12.33
CA ILE A 55 -17.34 -10.77 -13.41
C ILE A 55 -16.89 -9.98 -14.64
N PHE A 56 -17.71 -9.04 -15.10
CA PHE A 56 -17.36 -8.26 -16.29
C PHE A 56 -16.10 -7.42 -16.05
N ILE A 57 -15.96 -6.80 -14.89
CA ILE A 57 -14.75 -6.05 -14.54
C ILE A 57 -13.53 -6.98 -14.49
N GLU A 58 -13.62 -8.19 -13.95
CA GLU A 58 -12.50 -9.14 -13.90
C GLU A 58 -12.06 -9.61 -15.28
N LYS A 59 -13.01 -9.87 -16.19
CA LYS A 59 -12.73 -10.38 -17.54
C LYS A 59 -12.31 -9.27 -18.50
N LEU A 60 -12.90 -8.08 -18.38
CA LEU A 60 -12.73 -6.98 -19.33
C LEU A 60 -11.92 -5.81 -18.78
N GLY A 61 -11.60 -5.80 -17.49
CA GLY A 61 -10.91 -4.68 -16.82
C GLY A 61 -9.49 -4.42 -17.34
N GLY A 62 -8.91 -5.32 -18.14
CA GLY A 62 -7.64 -5.08 -18.83
C GLY A 62 -7.76 -4.41 -20.21
N HIS A 63 -8.97 -4.15 -20.70
CA HIS A 63 -9.21 -3.62 -22.05
C HIS A 63 -8.52 -2.27 -22.28
N ILE A 64 -8.70 -1.31 -21.36
CA ILE A 64 -8.07 0.02 -21.44
C ILE A 64 -6.55 -0.12 -21.58
N SER A 65 -5.94 -0.96 -20.75
CA SER A 65 -4.49 -1.12 -20.76
C SER A 65 -3.97 -1.83 -21.99
N ARG A 66 -4.71 -2.77 -22.57
CA ARG A 66 -4.35 -3.38 -23.85
C ARG A 66 -4.34 -2.38 -24.99
N GLU A 67 -5.32 -1.48 -25.04
CA GLU A 67 -5.37 -0.41 -26.05
C GLU A 67 -4.24 0.59 -25.86
N ILE A 68 -3.91 0.94 -24.60
CA ILE A 68 -2.73 1.77 -24.28
C ILE A 68 -1.44 1.09 -24.75
N VAL A 69 -1.21 -0.18 -24.37
CA VAL A 69 0.00 -0.93 -24.74
C VAL A 69 0.12 -1.07 -26.26
N ARG A 70 -0.99 -1.32 -26.96
CA ARG A 70 -1.02 -1.39 -28.41
C ARG A 70 -0.46 -0.13 -29.08
N VAL A 71 -0.84 1.07 -28.60
CA VAL A 71 -0.32 2.33 -29.16
C VAL A 71 1.21 2.42 -29.05
N PHE A 72 1.79 1.95 -27.94
CA PHE A 72 3.25 1.90 -27.77
C PHE A 72 3.89 0.79 -28.62
N SER A 73 3.23 -0.37 -28.73
CA SER A 73 3.68 -1.50 -29.55
C SER A 73 3.70 -1.16 -31.04
N ASP A 74 2.69 -0.45 -31.53
CA ASP A 74 2.61 0.07 -32.91
C ASP A 74 3.75 1.07 -33.23
N ARG A 75 4.39 1.64 -32.20
CA ARG A 75 5.58 2.50 -32.31
C ARG A 75 6.90 1.77 -32.05
N GLY A 76 6.87 0.48 -31.73
CA GLY A 76 8.06 -0.35 -31.49
C GLY A 76 8.80 -0.04 -30.18
N ILE A 77 8.13 0.57 -29.19
CA ILE A 77 8.74 1.01 -27.92
C ILE A 77 8.13 0.31 -26.68
N GLU A 78 7.47 -0.84 -26.89
CA GLU A 78 6.85 -1.62 -25.81
C GLU A 78 7.86 -2.09 -24.75
N GLU A 79 9.09 -2.43 -25.16
CA GLU A 79 10.16 -2.86 -24.25
C GLU A 79 10.63 -1.73 -23.31
N ASP A 80 10.45 -0.47 -23.72
CA ASP A 80 10.76 0.71 -22.92
C ASP A 80 9.56 1.21 -22.11
N LEU A 81 8.36 0.64 -22.29
CA LEU A 81 7.14 1.01 -21.58
C LEU A 81 7.17 0.50 -20.14
N ILE A 82 7.04 1.41 -19.17
CA ILE A 82 6.85 1.13 -17.75
C ILE A 82 5.39 1.39 -17.42
N PHE A 83 4.63 0.30 -17.38
CA PHE A 83 3.22 0.31 -16.99
C PHE A 83 2.96 -0.89 -16.11
N ASN A 84 3.15 -0.69 -14.80
CA ASN A 84 3.14 -1.77 -13.81
C ASN A 84 1.81 -2.55 -13.82
N GLU A 85 1.87 -3.87 -13.69
CA GLU A 85 0.72 -4.78 -13.75
C GLU A 85 -0.41 -4.39 -12.77
N SER A 86 -0.05 -3.90 -11.58
CA SER A 86 -1.03 -3.44 -10.58
C SER A 86 -1.87 -2.24 -11.04
N PHE A 87 -1.47 -1.55 -12.11
CA PHE A 87 -2.21 -0.43 -12.72
C PHE A 87 -2.86 -0.84 -14.05
N ARG A 88 -2.50 -1.99 -14.63
CA ARG A 88 -3.07 -2.45 -15.91
C ARG A 88 -4.51 -2.95 -15.80
N THR A 89 -4.94 -3.30 -14.60
CA THR A 89 -6.34 -3.60 -14.34
C THR A 89 -7.12 -2.32 -14.05
N MET A 90 -8.40 -2.27 -14.44
CA MET A 90 -9.29 -1.14 -14.17
C MET A 90 -9.27 -0.76 -12.68
N LYS A 91 -9.38 -1.74 -11.77
CA LYS A 91 -9.39 -1.52 -10.31
C LYS A 91 -8.06 -1.04 -9.72
N GLY A 92 -6.98 -1.06 -10.51
CA GLY A 92 -5.62 -0.74 -10.10
C GLY A 92 -5.35 0.75 -9.92
N GLY A 93 -4.48 1.09 -8.97
CA GLY A 93 -4.05 2.47 -8.69
C GLY A 93 -4.94 3.24 -7.70
N PRO A 94 -4.57 4.50 -7.37
CA PRO A 94 -5.38 5.38 -6.54
C PRO A 94 -6.76 5.61 -7.15
N LYS A 95 -7.78 5.73 -6.28
CA LYS A 95 -9.16 5.92 -6.68
C LYS A 95 -9.92 6.79 -5.68
N TRP A 96 -10.86 7.56 -6.19
CA TRP A 96 -11.66 8.53 -5.44
C TRP A 96 -13.00 8.77 -6.15
N LEU A 97 -13.94 9.43 -5.48
CA LEU A 97 -15.21 9.82 -6.09
C LEU A 97 -15.01 11.03 -7.00
N HIS A 98 -15.76 11.11 -8.10
CA HIS A 98 -15.60 12.19 -9.05
C HIS A 98 -16.29 13.47 -8.56
N HIS A 99 -15.54 14.54 -8.31
CA HIS A 99 -16.04 15.77 -7.69
C HIS A 99 -17.24 16.43 -8.39
N SER A 100 -17.32 16.34 -9.72
CA SER A 100 -18.41 16.96 -10.51
C SER A 100 -19.39 15.96 -11.14
N ARG A 101 -19.19 14.65 -10.95
CA ARG A 101 -20.05 13.60 -11.53
C ARG A 101 -20.36 12.61 -10.42
N GLU A 102 -21.37 12.90 -9.61
CA GLU A 102 -21.68 12.17 -8.36
C GLU A 102 -21.79 10.65 -8.53
N ARG A 103 -22.26 10.18 -9.69
CA ARG A 103 -22.38 8.74 -9.99
C ARG A 103 -21.07 8.06 -10.44
N TYR A 104 -19.95 8.77 -10.47
CA TYR A 104 -18.70 8.30 -11.04
C TYR A 104 -17.55 8.30 -10.03
N ALA A 105 -16.59 7.42 -10.28
CA ALA A 105 -15.33 7.30 -9.57
C ALA A 105 -14.15 7.39 -10.54
N CYS A 106 -13.07 7.99 -10.06
CA CYS A 106 -11.82 8.19 -10.77
C CYS A 106 -10.81 7.08 -10.41
N PHE A 107 -10.00 6.67 -11.39
CA PHE A 107 -8.90 5.72 -11.22
C PHE A 107 -7.65 6.27 -11.88
N ARG A 108 -6.56 6.40 -11.12
CA ARG A 108 -5.30 6.95 -11.62
C ARG A 108 -4.36 5.83 -12.10
N LYS A 109 -3.80 6.01 -13.29
CA LYS A 109 -2.83 5.14 -13.96
C LYS A 109 -1.50 5.86 -14.09
N TYR A 110 -0.42 5.11 -13.86
CA TYR A 110 0.95 5.59 -14.01
C TYR A 110 1.58 4.95 -15.23
N ILE A 111 1.96 5.78 -16.20
CA ILE A 111 2.50 5.35 -17.49
C ILE A 111 3.78 6.14 -17.71
N GLY A 112 4.89 5.44 -17.90
CA GLY A 112 6.19 6.04 -18.22
C GLY A 112 6.87 5.28 -19.34
N VAL A 113 7.79 5.93 -20.04
CA VAL A 113 8.65 5.29 -21.04
C VAL A 113 10.09 5.72 -20.77
N ARG A 114 11.01 4.74 -20.78
CA ARG A 114 12.42 5.00 -20.51
C ARG A 114 12.96 6.04 -21.51
N GLY A 115 13.59 7.10 -20.99
CA GLY A 115 14.11 8.21 -21.81
C GLY A 115 13.07 9.20 -22.35
N MET A 116 11.76 8.96 -22.17
CA MET A 116 10.71 9.88 -22.65
C MET A 116 9.91 10.54 -21.52
N GLY A 117 10.12 10.15 -20.27
CA GLY A 117 9.38 10.67 -19.12
C GLY A 117 8.08 9.91 -18.86
N ASP A 118 7.16 10.52 -18.10
CA ASP A 118 5.91 9.89 -17.68
C ASP A 118 4.72 10.85 -17.68
N PHE A 119 3.54 10.26 -17.57
CA PHE A 119 2.30 10.98 -17.30
C PHE A 119 1.37 10.18 -16.40
N THR A 120 0.44 10.89 -15.78
CA THR A 120 -0.64 10.34 -14.96
C THR A 120 -1.94 10.43 -15.76
N LEU A 121 -2.57 9.29 -16.01
CA LEU A 121 -3.85 9.23 -16.71
C LEU A 121 -4.94 8.88 -15.70
N ILE A 122 -6.00 9.68 -15.64
CA ILE A 122 -7.20 9.39 -14.84
C ILE A 122 -8.25 8.82 -15.79
N THR A 123 -8.90 7.72 -15.41
CA THR A 123 -10.11 7.20 -16.06
C THR A 123 -11.31 7.36 -15.11
N SER A 124 -12.49 7.61 -15.66
CA SER A 124 -13.74 7.78 -14.91
C SER A 124 -14.73 6.66 -15.26
N HIS A 125 -15.31 6.03 -14.24
CA HIS A 125 -16.22 4.89 -14.34
C HIS A 125 -17.39 5.04 -13.35
N PRO A 126 -18.54 4.36 -13.54
CA PRO A 126 -19.62 4.34 -12.54
C PRO A 126 -19.10 3.97 -11.15
N SER A 127 -19.54 4.65 -10.09
CA SER A 127 -19.00 4.51 -8.73
C SER A 127 -19.16 3.08 -8.16
N GLU A 128 -20.16 2.33 -8.64
CA GLU A 128 -20.43 0.95 -8.28
C GLU A 128 -19.25 0.01 -8.60
N VAL A 129 -18.38 0.39 -9.54
CA VAL A 129 -17.18 -0.41 -9.84
C VAL A 129 -16.18 -0.43 -8.68
N LEU A 130 -16.25 0.53 -7.74
CA LEU A 130 -15.42 0.55 -6.53
C LEU A 130 -15.68 -0.67 -5.64
N ASN A 131 -16.89 -1.22 -5.70
CA ASN A 131 -17.32 -2.40 -4.94
C ASN A 131 -16.78 -3.73 -5.45
N ILE A 132 -15.95 -3.72 -6.51
CA ILE A 132 -15.13 -4.89 -6.83
C ILE A 132 -14.15 -5.24 -5.72
N ASN A 133 -13.75 -4.26 -4.91
CA ASN A 133 -12.93 -4.50 -3.74
C ASN A 133 -13.85 -4.80 -2.56
N GLU A 134 -13.50 -5.81 -1.77
CA GLU A 134 -14.17 -6.10 -0.51
C GLU A 134 -14.19 -4.83 0.38
N ILE A 135 -13.05 -4.12 0.40
CA ILE A 135 -12.88 -2.82 1.05
C ILE A 135 -12.91 -1.70 0.00
N VAL A 136 -13.92 -0.83 0.07
CA VAL A 136 -13.90 0.44 -0.67
C VAL A 136 -12.87 1.34 -0.01
N HIS A 137 -12.00 1.98 -0.78
CA HIS A 137 -10.93 2.74 -0.17
C HIS A 137 -10.38 3.86 -1.04
N SER A 138 -9.87 4.90 -0.39
CA SER A 138 -9.30 6.08 -1.03
C SER A 138 -8.23 6.77 -0.19
N HIS A 139 -7.34 7.49 -0.87
CA HIS A 139 -6.35 8.37 -0.24
C HIS A 139 -6.79 9.83 -0.18
N ASP A 140 -7.92 10.16 -0.81
CA ASP A 140 -8.35 11.52 -1.10
C ASP A 140 -9.77 11.77 -0.57
N ASP A 141 -10.12 13.06 -0.43
CA ASP A 141 -11.47 13.59 -0.15
C ASP A 141 -12.21 12.95 1.04
N PRO A 142 -11.61 12.92 2.25
CA PRO A 142 -12.24 12.33 3.43
C PRO A 142 -13.65 12.88 3.71
N ALA A 143 -13.90 14.18 3.52
CA ALA A 143 -15.22 14.74 3.78
C ALA A 143 -16.27 14.22 2.78
N LEU A 144 -15.89 14.11 1.49
CA LEU A 144 -16.77 13.61 0.44
C LEU A 144 -17.22 12.17 0.73
N TRP A 145 -16.29 11.29 1.09
CA TRP A 145 -16.60 9.90 1.44
C TRP A 145 -17.46 9.79 2.70
N ALA A 146 -17.28 10.69 3.67
CA ALA A 146 -18.05 10.70 4.90
C ALA A 146 -19.54 10.96 4.62
N SER A 147 -19.82 11.94 3.75
CA SER A 147 -21.18 12.42 3.44
C SER A 147 -21.84 11.77 2.23
N HIS A 148 -21.12 10.97 1.42
CA HIS A 148 -21.67 10.47 0.16
C HIS A 148 -22.87 9.52 0.36
N PRO A 149 -24.03 9.76 -0.29
CA PRO A 149 -25.26 8.97 -0.07
C PRO A 149 -25.09 7.47 -0.33
N ASP A 150 -24.41 7.09 -1.42
CA ASP A 150 -24.22 5.68 -1.78
C ASP A 150 -23.32 4.90 -0.80
N TYR A 151 -22.62 5.61 0.10
CA TYR A 151 -21.76 5.03 1.13
C TYR A 151 -22.24 5.37 2.55
N ALA A 152 -23.49 5.82 2.70
CA ALA A 152 -24.07 6.11 4.00
C ALA A 152 -24.13 4.86 4.90
N ASP A 153 -24.37 3.69 4.29
CA ASP A 153 -24.43 2.40 4.97
C ASP A 153 -23.10 1.63 4.99
N TYR A 154 -21.96 2.33 4.88
CA TYR A 154 -20.64 1.74 5.05
C TYR A 154 -20.10 1.96 6.47
N ASP A 155 -19.35 0.96 6.94
CA ASP A 155 -18.55 1.05 8.17
C ASP A 155 -17.26 1.78 7.82
N LYS A 156 -17.12 3.02 8.31
CA LYS A 156 -16.07 3.95 7.90
C LYS A 156 -14.87 3.85 8.84
N PHE A 157 -13.69 3.63 8.27
CA PHE A 157 -12.42 3.54 8.97
C PHE A 157 -11.41 4.53 8.40
N ALA A 158 -10.52 5.02 9.25
CA ALA A 158 -9.43 5.89 8.84
C ALA A 158 -8.10 5.42 9.43
N SER A 159 -7.04 5.38 8.62
CA SER A 159 -5.68 5.22 9.13
C SER A 159 -5.02 6.57 9.35
N VAL A 160 -4.46 6.75 10.54
CA VAL A 160 -3.70 7.94 10.93
C VAL A 160 -2.33 7.51 11.41
N ARG A 161 -1.32 8.34 11.17
CA ARG A 161 0.04 8.17 11.68
C ARG A 161 0.57 9.55 12.09
N ASN A 162 1.59 9.59 12.94
CA ASN A 162 2.30 10.83 13.24
C ASN A 162 2.63 11.58 11.92
N PRO A 163 2.10 12.80 11.71
CA PRO A 163 2.25 13.55 10.46
C PRO A 163 3.71 13.79 10.04
N VAL A 164 4.62 14.05 10.99
CA VAL A 164 6.07 14.17 10.70
C VAL A 164 6.61 12.84 10.18
N GLY A 165 6.20 11.72 10.80
CA GLY A 165 6.52 10.37 10.34
C GLY A 165 6.01 10.07 8.93
N ILE A 166 4.82 10.55 8.57
CA ILE A 166 4.24 10.44 7.21
C ILE A 166 5.09 11.19 6.19
N ILE A 167 5.45 12.44 6.49
CA ILE A 167 6.28 13.27 5.60
C ILE A 167 7.64 12.61 5.40
N ASN A 168 8.31 12.19 6.49
CA ASN A 168 9.59 11.47 6.41
C ASN A 168 9.46 10.23 5.51
N SER A 169 8.43 9.43 5.73
CA SER A 169 8.17 8.22 4.93
C SER A 169 7.90 8.51 3.45
N SER A 170 7.39 9.70 3.13
CA SER A 170 7.11 10.15 1.77
C SER A 170 8.38 10.59 1.04
N LEU A 171 9.32 11.21 1.73
CA LEU A 171 10.64 11.58 1.19
C LEU A 171 11.40 10.32 0.74
N PHE A 172 11.40 9.26 1.54
CA PHE A 172 11.99 7.96 1.17
C PHE A 172 11.11 7.07 0.28
N SER A 173 9.96 7.56 -0.16
CA SER A 173 9.06 6.73 -0.97
C SER A 173 9.60 6.54 -2.39
N ILE A 174 9.55 5.29 -2.85
CA ILE A 174 9.72 4.88 -4.24
C ILE A 174 8.32 4.44 -4.70
N ASN A 175 7.75 5.12 -5.68
CA ASN A 175 6.42 4.79 -6.20
C ASN A 175 6.48 3.53 -7.10
N ALA A 176 5.31 3.01 -7.49
CA ALA A 176 5.25 1.76 -8.25
C ALA A 176 5.88 1.84 -9.64
N LEU A 177 5.87 3.00 -10.30
CA LEU A 177 6.52 3.21 -11.60
C LEU A 177 8.05 3.11 -11.45
N ALA A 178 8.61 3.87 -10.51
CA ALA A 178 10.03 3.81 -10.18
C ALA A 178 10.46 2.41 -9.70
N SER A 179 9.61 1.74 -8.92
CA SER A 179 9.83 0.36 -8.49
C SER A 179 9.91 -0.61 -9.67
N ASP A 180 9.02 -0.48 -10.65
CA ASP A 180 9.02 -1.33 -11.85
C ASP A 180 10.26 -1.07 -12.72
N TYR A 181 10.66 0.19 -12.83
CA TYR A 181 11.89 0.59 -13.51
C TYR A 181 13.14 -0.03 -12.85
N ILE A 182 13.28 0.09 -11.53
CA ILE A 182 14.42 -0.48 -10.78
C ILE A 182 14.50 -2.00 -11.02
N GLN A 183 13.36 -2.71 -10.91
CA GLN A 183 13.30 -4.16 -11.11
C GLN A 183 13.74 -4.64 -12.50
N ARG A 184 13.67 -3.76 -13.51
CA ARG A 184 13.92 -4.10 -14.92
C ARG A 184 15.26 -3.60 -15.43
N PHE A 185 15.70 -2.43 -14.98
CA PHE A 185 16.79 -1.70 -15.61
C PHE A 185 17.94 -1.34 -14.67
N VAL A 186 17.76 -1.43 -13.36
CA VAL A 186 18.82 -1.19 -12.38
C VAL A 186 19.48 -2.52 -12.02
N PRO A 187 20.82 -2.61 -12.04
CA PRO A 187 21.51 -3.81 -11.60
C PRO A 187 21.13 -4.21 -10.17
N PRO A 188 20.94 -5.51 -9.85
CA PRO A 188 20.52 -5.95 -8.51
C PRO A 188 21.41 -5.46 -7.36
N GLU A 189 22.70 -5.27 -7.60
CA GLU A 189 23.68 -4.74 -6.63
C GLU A 189 23.46 -3.26 -6.31
N GLU A 190 22.82 -2.51 -7.21
CA GLU A 190 22.46 -1.10 -7.04
C GLU A 190 21.04 -0.91 -6.47
N ASP A 191 20.20 -1.97 -6.47
CA ASP A 191 18.90 -1.99 -5.80
C ASP A 191 19.07 -2.17 -4.28
N ASN A 192 19.47 -1.08 -3.61
CA ASN A 192 19.77 -1.07 -2.18
C ASN A 192 19.27 0.23 -1.49
N ASP A 193 19.46 0.35 -0.17
CA ASP A 193 19.00 1.54 0.57
C ASP A 193 19.76 2.81 0.18
N GLU A 194 20.99 2.71 -0.35
CA GLU A 194 21.76 3.87 -0.81
C GLU A 194 21.06 4.56 -1.99
N LEU A 195 20.58 3.80 -2.98
CA LEU A 195 19.78 4.34 -4.08
C LEU A 195 18.57 5.12 -3.55
N ARG A 196 17.86 4.56 -2.57
CA ARG A 196 16.70 5.21 -1.94
C ARG A 196 17.10 6.48 -1.20
N GLN A 197 18.21 6.46 -0.46
CA GLN A 197 18.72 7.62 0.26
C GLN A 197 19.16 8.73 -0.70
N ARG A 198 19.78 8.41 -1.83
CA ARG A 198 20.15 9.38 -2.88
C ARG A 198 18.92 10.08 -3.46
N LEU A 199 17.88 9.32 -3.80
CA LEU A 199 16.61 9.90 -4.26
C LEU A 199 15.94 10.77 -3.18
N ALA A 200 16.07 10.39 -1.91
CA ALA A 200 15.54 11.16 -0.80
C ALA A 200 16.34 12.45 -0.55
N LEU A 201 17.67 12.45 -0.72
CA LEU A 201 18.53 13.63 -0.49
C LEU A 201 18.06 14.85 -1.27
N PHE A 202 17.67 14.68 -2.54
CA PHE A 202 17.05 15.77 -3.30
C PHE A 202 15.82 16.35 -2.59
N LYS A 203 14.91 15.47 -2.18
CA LYS A 203 13.64 15.87 -1.56
C LYS A 203 13.83 16.53 -0.19
N PHE A 204 14.90 16.18 0.52
CA PHE A 204 15.31 16.82 1.78
C PHE A 204 16.07 18.15 1.57
N THR A 205 16.72 18.35 0.43
CA THR A 205 17.55 19.55 0.21
C THR A 205 16.84 20.60 -0.65
N ASN A 206 15.82 20.20 -1.41
CA ASN A 206 14.92 21.09 -2.11
C ASN A 206 13.75 21.50 -1.20
N LEU A 207 13.86 22.68 -0.57
CA LEU A 207 12.84 23.16 0.36
C LEU A 207 11.51 23.48 -0.32
N ASP A 208 11.49 23.88 -1.60
CA ASP A 208 10.24 24.06 -2.36
C ASP A 208 9.48 22.74 -2.52
N PHE A 209 10.20 21.66 -2.82
CA PHE A 209 9.63 20.32 -2.86
C PHE A 209 9.09 19.91 -1.49
N PHE A 210 9.88 20.11 -0.44
CA PHE A 210 9.49 19.76 0.92
C PHE A 210 8.25 20.54 1.36
N GLU A 211 8.19 21.85 1.14
CA GLU A 211 7.01 22.68 1.42
C GLU A 211 5.77 22.23 0.63
N GLY A 212 5.93 21.88 -0.65
CA GLY A 212 4.84 21.34 -1.46
C GLY A 212 4.28 20.04 -0.88
N LEU A 213 5.15 19.16 -0.38
CA LEU A 213 4.77 17.92 0.30
C LEU A 213 4.04 18.20 1.63
N VAL A 214 4.54 19.14 2.44
CA VAL A 214 3.89 19.54 3.71
C VAL A 214 2.50 20.11 3.42
N SER A 215 2.38 20.99 2.43
CA SER A 215 1.12 21.65 2.06
C SER A 215 0.05 20.65 1.62
N PHE A 216 0.44 19.60 0.90
CA PHE A 216 -0.46 18.50 0.56
C PHE A 216 -1.06 17.83 1.81
N TYR A 217 -0.23 17.51 2.81
CA TYR A 217 -0.70 16.86 4.04
C TYR A 217 -1.50 17.81 4.94
N VAL A 218 -1.12 19.09 5.03
CA VAL A 218 -1.91 20.09 5.78
C VAL A 218 -3.32 20.17 5.23
N ARG A 219 -3.49 20.24 3.90
CA ARG A 219 -4.82 20.23 3.27
C ARG A 219 -5.61 18.97 3.61
N TYR A 220 -4.99 17.79 3.47
CA TYR A 220 -5.64 16.52 3.81
C TYR A 220 -6.08 16.47 5.28
N PHE A 221 -5.19 16.83 6.22
CA PHE A 221 -5.52 16.78 7.65
C PHE A 221 -6.54 17.85 8.03
N THR A 222 -6.52 19.02 7.41
CA THR A 222 -7.55 20.04 7.63
C THR A 222 -8.93 19.47 7.33
N GLU A 223 -9.11 18.90 6.13
CA GLU A 223 -10.38 18.31 5.71
C GLU A 223 -10.76 17.08 6.56
N PHE A 224 -9.79 16.19 6.83
CA PHE A 224 -10.04 15.00 7.64
C PHE A 224 -10.52 15.36 9.05
N MET A 225 -9.94 16.40 9.66
CA MET A 225 -10.29 16.81 11.02
C MET A 225 -11.73 17.29 11.16
N GLU A 226 -12.33 17.84 10.10
CA GLU A 226 -13.74 18.27 10.07
C GLU A 226 -14.72 17.09 10.10
N CYS A 227 -14.30 15.93 9.57
CA CYS A 227 -15.15 14.75 9.44
C CYS A 227 -14.68 13.54 10.26
N ARG A 228 -13.59 13.67 11.04
CA ARG A 228 -12.91 12.56 11.74
C ARG A 228 -13.84 11.72 12.63
N ASP A 229 -14.84 12.36 13.24
CA ASP A 229 -15.76 11.72 14.19
C ASP A 229 -16.73 10.75 13.47
N GLN A 230 -16.79 10.79 12.14
CA GLN A 230 -17.52 9.84 11.30
C GLN A 230 -16.72 8.58 10.98
N TYR A 231 -15.46 8.50 11.43
CA TYR A 231 -14.55 7.39 11.15
C TYR A 231 -14.10 6.68 12.43
N THR A 232 -13.96 5.37 12.34
CA THR A 232 -13.19 4.59 13.31
C THR A 232 -11.71 4.72 12.99
N ILE A 233 -10.96 5.39 13.87
CA ILE A 233 -9.55 5.69 13.64
C ILE A 233 -8.66 4.55 14.12
N MET A 234 -7.75 4.12 13.24
CA MET A 234 -6.58 3.31 13.58
C MET A 234 -5.34 4.20 13.54
N LYS A 235 -4.68 4.41 14.68
CA LYS A 235 -3.33 4.96 14.69
C LYS A 235 -2.34 3.85 14.31
N TRP A 236 -1.45 4.15 13.37
CA TRP A 236 -0.41 3.24 12.94
C TRP A 236 0.53 2.86 14.08
N GLU A 237 0.86 3.81 14.96
CA GLU A 237 1.69 3.56 16.14
C GLU A 237 1.04 2.56 17.10
N ASP A 238 -0.27 2.69 17.37
CA ASP A 238 -1.00 1.77 18.24
C ASP A 238 -0.98 0.35 17.68
N LEU A 239 -1.16 0.18 16.36
CA LEU A 239 -1.10 -1.14 15.74
C LEU A 239 0.30 -1.76 15.83
N LEU A 240 1.36 -0.96 15.78
CA LEU A 240 2.72 -1.50 15.93
C LEU A 240 3.10 -1.83 17.37
N LEU A 241 2.68 -0.99 18.32
CA LEU A 241 3.09 -1.09 19.72
C LEU A 241 2.18 -2.03 20.52
N ASP A 242 0.89 -2.05 20.20
CA ASP A 242 -0.13 -2.84 20.86
C ASP A 242 -1.12 -3.45 19.84
N PRO A 243 -0.64 -4.40 19.01
CA PRO A 243 -1.38 -4.89 17.84
C PRO A 243 -2.67 -5.61 18.21
N VAL A 244 -2.65 -6.45 19.24
CA VAL A 244 -3.76 -7.33 19.58
C VAL A 244 -4.99 -6.54 20.04
N PRO A 245 -4.90 -5.63 21.03
CA PRO A 245 -6.01 -4.76 21.41
C PRO A 245 -6.47 -3.84 20.28
N THR A 246 -5.54 -3.37 19.43
CA THR A 246 -5.89 -2.55 18.27
C THR A 246 -6.73 -3.32 17.26
N ILE A 247 -6.34 -4.55 16.91
CA ILE A 247 -7.09 -5.41 15.98
C ILE A 247 -8.45 -5.80 16.59
N GLN A 248 -8.51 -6.13 17.88
CA GLN A 248 -9.78 -6.44 18.56
C GLN A 248 -10.75 -5.25 18.58
N ARG A 249 -10.24 -4.01 18.73
CA ARG A 249 -11.06 -2.78 18.64
C ARG A 249 -11.64 -2.58 17.25
N LEU A 250 -10.84 -2.82 16.20
CA LEU A 250 -11.32 -2.78 14.81
C LEU A 250 -12.36 -3.86 14.53
N ALA A 251 -12.14 -5.08 15.02
CA ALA A 251 -13.09 -6.19 14.91
C ALA A 251 -14.41 -5.88 15.62
N LYS A 252 -14.37 -5.28 16.81
CA LYS A 252 -15.57 -4.86 17.54
C LYS A 252 -16.41 -3.87 16.72
N THR A 253 -15.77 -2.93 16.03
CA THR A 253 -16.45 -1.98 15.12
C THR A 253 -17.10 -2.70 13.94
N ALA A 254 -16.42 -3.72 13.42
CA ALA A 254 -16.96 -4.63 12.41
C ALA A 254 -18.00 -5.62 12.96
N ARG A 255 -18.41 -5.50 14.24
CA ARG A 255 -19.36 -6.39 14.94
C ARG A 255 -18.89 -7.85 15.01
N ILE A 256 -17.57 -8.05 15.02
CA ILE A 256 -16.92 -9.35 15.13
C ILE A 256 -16.36 -9.50 16.54
N ASN A 257 -16.76 -10.56 17.24
CA ASN A 257 -16.12 -10.95 18.49
C ASN A 257 -14.84 -11.73 18.16
N LEU A 258 -13.69 -11.05 18.19
CA LEU A 258 -12.41 -11.64 17.81
C LEU A 258 -11.62 -12.12 19.03
N PRO A 259 -11.40 -13.44 19.20
CA PRO A 259 -10.55 -13.98 20.25
C PRO A 259 -9.12 -13.45 20.14
N GLU A 260 -8.46 -13.29 21.29
CA GLU A 260 -7.08 -12.80 21.37
C GLU A 260 -6.12 -13.58 20.47
N LYS A 261 -6.24 -14.92 20.49
CA LYS A 261 -5.43 -15.82 19.65
C LYS A 261 -5.57 -15.50 18.15
N GLU A 262 -6.77 -15.21 17.67
CA GLU A 262 -6.99 -14.89 16.26
C GLU A 262 -6.42 -13.52 15.91
N ALA A 263 -6.51 -12.55 16.82
CA ALA A 263 -5.85 -11.25 16.65
C ALA A 263 -4.31 -11.38 16.57
N VAL A 264 -3.71 -12.22 17.42
CA VAL A 264 -2.27 -12.57 17.36
C VAL A 264 -1.92 -13.20 16.00
N ASP A 265 -2.75 -14.13 15.52
CA ASP A 265 -2.53 -14.82 14.25
C ASP A 265 -2.65 -13.88 13.04
N ILE A 266 -3.56 -12.91 13.09
CA ILE A 266 -3.65 -11.84 12.09
C ILE A 266 -2.38 -11.01 12.12
N TRP A 267 -1.99 -10.50 13.29
CA TRP A 267 -0.82 -9.62 13.39
C TRP A 267 0.48 -10.29 12.90
N ARG A 268 0.70 -11.54 13.32
CA ARG A 268 1.89 -12.32 12.93
C ARG A 268 2.09 -12.41 11.40
N LYS A 269 1.02 -12.36 10.61
CA LYS A 269 1.08 -12.40 9.15
C LYS A 269 1.36 -11.03 8.51
N LEU A 270 1.11 -9.95 9.23
CA LEU A 270 1.17 -8.58 8.74
C LEU A 270 2.40 -7.80 9.26
N ASP A 271 3.02 -8.28 10.32
CA ASP A 271 4.13 -7.64 11.00
C ASP A 271 5.38 -7.51 10.10
N HIS A 272 5.71 -6.28 9.72
CA HIS A 272 6.91 -5.92 8.95
C HIS A 272 7.12 -6.71 7.63
N VAL A 273 6.03 -7.04 6.93
CA VAL A 273 6.08 -7.65 5.59
C VAL A 273 5.69 -6.66 4.49
N ASN A 274 6.11 -6.93 3.25
CA ASN A 274 5.67 -6.15 2.10
C ASN A 274 4.26 -6.59 1.67
N LEU A 275 3.28 -5.70 1.85
CA LEU A 275 1.86 -5.95 1.56
C LEU A 275 1.42 -5.53 0.15
N THR A 276 2.31 -5.03 -0.70
CA THR A 276 1.96 -4.39 -1.99
C THR A 276 2.37 -5.15 -3.25
N GLY A 277 2.51 -6.47 -3.15
CA GLY A 277 2.64 -7.36 -4.33
C GLY A 277 3.76 -6.95 -5.29
N SER A 278 3.41 -6.53 -6.52
CA SER A 278 4.36 -6.14 -7.57
C SER A 278 5.19 -4.89 -7.24
N HIS A 279 4.79 -4.10 -6.23
CA HIS A 279 5.54 -2.94 -5.76
C HIS A 279 6.54 -3.37 -4.68
N ARG A 280 7.69 -3.90 -5.12
CA ARG A 280 8.73 -4.44 -4.22
C ARG A 280 9.36 -3.39 -3.31
N HIS A 281 9.47 -2.15 -3.77
CA HIS A 281 10.15 -1.07 -3.05
C HIS A 281 9.25 -0.26 -2.10
N ASN A 282 7.97 -0.60 -1.97
CA ASN A 282 7.07 0.13 -1.08
C ASN A 282 7.47 -0.02 0.39
N PHE A 283 7.84 -1.24 0.78
CA PHE A 283 8.44 -1.54 2.08
C PHE A 283 9.92 -1.13 2.06
N ARG A 284 10.34 -0.41 3.10
CA ARG A 284 11.74 -0.04 3.30
C ARG A 284 12.32 -1.04 4.29
N GLN A 285 13.34 -1.79 3.88
CA GLN A 285 14.06 -2.68 4.79
C GLN A 285 14.62 -1.87 5.97
N GLY A 286 14.49 -2.41 7.19
CA GLY A 286 14.87 -1.71 8.42
C GLY A 286 13.98 -0.51 8.81
N GLY A 287 12.96 -0.19 8.01
CA GLY A 287 11.93 0.81 8.30
C GLY A 287 10.82 0.27 9.20
N GLY A 288 9.65 0.93 9.20
CA GLY A 288 8.51 0.53 10.01
C GLY A 288 8.64 0.88 11.51
N LYS A 289 9.58 1.76 11.87
CA LYS A 289 9.85 2.13 13.27
C LYS A 289 9.10 3.40 13.67
N VAL A 290 8.47 3.36 14.86
CA VAL A 290 7.87 4.55 15.47
C VAL A 290 8.97 5.56 15.79
N GLY A 291 8.77 6.82 15.39
CA GLY A 291 9.72 7.90 15.65
C GLY A 291 10.95 7.95 14.74
N ASP A 292 11.05 7.11 13.70
CA ASP A 292 12.24 7.05 12.82
C ASP A 292 12.59 8.40 12.17
N TRP A 293 11.61 9.29 11.97
CA TRP A 293 11.82 10.63 11.42
C TRP A 293 12.87 11.46 12.16
N LYS A 294 13.09 11.20 13.45
CA LYS A 294 14.11 11.87 14.28
C LYS A 294 15.55 11.62 13.81
N ASN A 295 15.79 10.57 13.02
CA ASN A 295 17.11 10.22 12.50
C ASN A 295 17.39 10.83 11.11
N TRP A 296 16.39 11.47 10.49
CA TRP A 296 16.45 11.89 9.08
C TRP A 296 16.14 13.37 8.87
N MET A 297 15.16 13.93 9.59
CA MET A 297 14.76 15.33 9.45
C MET A 297 15.69 16.27 10.21
N THR A 298 15.87 17.49 9.72
CA THR A 298 16.62 18.57 10.42
C THR A 298 15.65 19.56 11.08
N ASN A 299 16.15 20.45 11.93
CA ASN A 299 15.32 21.47 12.58
C ASN A 299 14.64 22.42 11.58
N THR A 300 15.30 22.75 10.45
CA THR A 300 14.69 23.52 9.35
C THR A 300 13.42 22.86 8.80
N HIS A 301 13.44 21.54 8.64
CA HIS A 301 12.25 20.80 8.19
C HIS A 301 11.12 20.86 9.22
N LEU A 302 11.46 20.70 10.49
CA LEU A 302 10.48 20.73 11.59
C LEU A 302 9.87 22.11 11.77
N GLU A 303 10.64 23.18 11.55
CA GLU A 303 10.17 24.56 11.50
C GLU A 303 9.17 24.76 10.36
N ILE A 304 9.50 24.36 9.13
CA ILE A 304 8.56 24.44 7.99
C ILE A 304 7.24 23.71 8.30
N ILE A 305 7.32 22.51 8.91
CA ILE A 305 6.12 21.75 9.30
C ILE A 305 5.27 22.52 10.34
N ARG A 306 5.92 23.13 11.34
CA ARG A 306 5.25 23.96 12.35
C ARG A 306 4.58 25.17 11.72
N ASP A 307 5.31 25.92 10.90
CA ASP A 307 4.84 27.18 10.29
C ASP A 307 3.67 26.98 9.33
N LYS A 308 3.62 25.82 8.66
CA LYS A 308 2.48 25.42 7.82
C LYS A 308 1.26 24.96 8.63
N GLY A 309 1.35 24.89 9.96
CA GLY A 309 0.22 24.61 10.85
C GLY A 309 -0.03 23.14 11.16
N LEU A 310 0.84 22.22 10.74
CA LEU A 310 0.61 20.78 10.96
C LEU A 310 0.68 20.40 12.45
N GLY A 311 1.35 21.21 13.28
CA GLY A 311 1.43 21.04 14.73
C GLY A 311 0.05 21.00 15.40
N THR A 312 -0.88 21.85 14.98
CA THR A 312 -2.26 21.86 15.53
C THR A 312 -2.98 20.54 15.26
N HIS A 313 -2.80 19.95 14.08
CA HIS A 313 -3.37 18.64 13.77
C HIS A 313 -2.70 17.51 14.56
N MET A 314 -1.38 17.60 14.80
CA MET A 314 -0.65 16.64 15.63
C MET A 314 -1.18 16.62 17.07
N ASP A 315 -1.34 17.79 17.67
CA ASP A 315 -1.89 17.93 19.02
C ASP A 315 -3.31 17.37 19.10
N ALA A 316 -4.16 17.72 18.13
CA ALA A 316 -5.55 17.26 18.09
C ALA A 316 -5.69 15.74 17.86
N LEU A 317 -4.67 15.10 17.29
CA LEU A 317 -4.56 13.64 17.14
C LEU A 317 -3.84 12.98 18.34
N GLY A 318 -3.37 13.75 19.31
CA GLY A 318 -2.73 13.27 20.53
C GLY A 318 -1.26 12.85 20.36
N TYR A 319 -0.56 13.38 19.35
CA TYR A 319 0.89 13.16 19.19
C TYR A 319 1.75 14.16 19.96
N GLY A 320 1.15 15.26 20.42
CA GLY A 320 1.84 16.35 21.09
C GLY A 320 2.64 17.24 20.13
N PRO A 321 3.34 18.25 20.68
CA PRO A 321 3.99 19.28 19.89
C PRO A 321 5.23 18.74 19.16
N ILE A 322 5.57 19.39 18.05
CA ILE A 322 6.81 19.12 17.30
C ILE A 322 7.98 19.65 18.11
N GLN A 323 8.85 18.75 18.57
CA GLN A 323 10.04 19.09 19.34
C GLN A 323 11.22 19.34 18.42
N GLU A 324 12.06 20.30 18.78
CA GLU A 324 13.38 20.48 18.17
C GLU A 324 14.30 19.31 18.50
N LEU A 325 15.18 18.99 17.56
CA LEU A 325 16.18 17.95 17.67
C LEU A 325 17.50 18.57 18.14
N ASP A 326 18.26 17.82 18.94
CA ASP A 326 19.62 18.19 19.31
C ASP A 326 20.55 18.06 18.09
N GLU A 327 21.03 19.20 17.59
CA GLU A 327 21.90 19.25 16.42
C GLU A 327 23.25 18.57 16.64
N ALA A 328 23.73 18.54 17.89
CA ALA A 328 24.94 17.80 18.24
C ALA A 328 24.77 16.29 18.03
N ALA A 329 23.53 15.79 18.16
CA ALA A 329 23.17 14.39 17.98
C ALA A 329 22.72 14.03 16.55
N PHE A 330 22.80 14.95 15.59
CA PHE A 330 22.44 14.65 14.20
C PHE A 330 23.17 13.42 13.65
N THR A 331 22.50 12.64 12.82
CA THR A 331 23.09 11.55 12.05
C THR A 331 23.99 12.10 10.93
N PRO A 332 24.87 11.28 10.33
CA PRO A 332 25.63 11.68 9.14
C PRO A 332 24.73 12.17 8.00
N PHE A 333 23.55 11.57 7.81
CA PHE A 333 22.59 12.00 6.81
C PHE A 333 22.02 13.40 7.12
N GLN A 334 21.59 13.63 8.37
CA GLN A 334 21.08 14.94 8.80
C GLN A 334 22.13 16.04 8.65
N ARG A 335 23.39 15.78 9.05
CA ARG A 335 24.50 16.72 8.85
C ARG A 335 24.71 17.06 7.38
N LYS A 336 24.67 16.06 6.51
CA LYS A 336 24.77 16.27 5.06
C LYS A 336 23.63 17.16 4.56
N VAL A 337 22.38 16.86 4.93
CA VAL A 337 21.21 17.66 4.54
C VAL A 337 21.31 19.10 5.05
N ALA A 338 21.68 19.30 6.32
CA ALA A 338 21.86 20.62 6.91
C ALA A 338 22.92 21.45 6.17
N ASP A 339 24.07 20.87 5.82
CA ASP A 339 25.12 21.51 5.04
C ASP A 339 24.67 21.93 3.63
N TYR A 340 23.81 21.14 2.96
CA TYR A 340 23.20 21.57 1.70
C TYR A 340 22.27 22.77 1.88
N ILE A 341 21.38 22.71 2.87
CA ILE A 341 20.41 23.77 3.18
C ILE A 341 21.13 25.08 3.56
N GLU A 342 22.12 25.02 4.46
CA GLU A 342 22.88 26.19 4.93
C GLU A 342 23.57 26.91 3.77
N ARG A 343 24.09 26.17 2.79
CA ARG A 343 24.74 26.72 1.59
C ARG A 343 23.75 27.15 0.51
N GLY A 344 22.44 26.99 0.72
CA GLY A 344 21.41 27.25 -0.28
C GLY A 344 21.54 26.35 -1.52
N LYS A 345 22.01 25.11 -1.36
CA LYS A 345 22.24 24.16 -2.45
C LYS A 345 21.24 23.00 -2.40
N ILE A 346 20.86 22.53 -3.58
CA ILE A 346 20.07 21.32 -3.77
C ILE A 346 21.01 20.18 -4.18
N PHE A 347 20.76 18.97 -3.67
CA PHE A 347 21.46 17.78 -4.14
C PHE A 347 20.93 17.37 -5.52
N GLU A 348 21.77 17.37 -6.57
CA GLU A 348 21.37 17.07 -7.96
C GLU A 348 22.15 15.93 -8.63
N ASP A 349 22.90 15.15 -7.85
CA ASP A 349 23.73 14.06 -8.37
C ASP A 349 22.92 12.76 -8.54
N TYR A 350 22.37 12.58 -9.75
CA TYR A 350 21.62 11.39 -10.17
C TYR A 350 22.32 10.69 -11.34
N PRO A 351 22.78 9.45 -11.18
CA PRO A 351 23.36 8.66 -12.27
C PRO A 351 22.30 8.28 -13.31
N ASP A 352 21.05 8.11 -12.87
CA ASP A 352 19.90 7.79 -13.74
C ASP A 352 18.82 8.88 -13.65
N PRO A 353 18.81 9.84 -14.60
CA PRO A 353 17.80 10.88 -14.67
C PRO A 353 16.38 10.35 -14.95
N THR A 354 16.24 9.20 -15.61
CA THR A 354 14.93 8.60 -15.89
C THR A 354 14.30 8.09 -14.61
N LEU A 355 15.06 7.34 -13.81
CA LEU A 355 14.62 6.86 -12.51
C LEU A 355 14.27 8.03 -11.58
N PHE A 356 15.11 9.07 -11.55
CA PHE A 356 14.83 10.28 -10.78
C PHE A 356 13.49 10.91 -11.20
N GLY A 357 13.28 11.11 -12.50
CA GLY A 357 12.02 11.64 -13.05
C GLY A 357 10.81 10.84 -12.59
N PHE A 358 10.85 9.52 -12.73
CA PHE A 358 9.78 8.63 -12.28
C PHE A 358 9.54 8.71 -10.78
N ALA A 359 10.59 8.76 -9.97
CA ALA A 359 10.48 8.87 -8.52
C ALA A 359 9.88 10.22 -8.09
N PHE A 360 10.22 11.30 -8.80
CA PHE A 360 9.78 12.66 -8.53
C PHE A 360 8.32 12.90 -8.92
N ASN A 361 7.96 12.61 -10.17
CA ASN A 361 6.70 13.04 -10.79
C ASN A 361 5.43 12.53 -10.11
N LYS A 362 5.51 11.40 -9.39
CA LYS A 362 4.37 10.79 -8.68
C LYS A 362 4.36 11.07 -7.18
N SER A 363 5.15 12.05 -6.73
CA SER A 363 5.08 12.51 -5.36
C SER A 363 3.73 13.21 -5.09
N ASN A 364 3.16 12.96 -3.91
CA ASN A 364 1.94 13.64 -3.45
C ASN A 364 2.35 14.98 -2.86
N LEU A 365 2.34 16.02 -3.68
CA LEU A 365 2.76 17.36 -3.30
C LEU A 365 1.93 18.39 -4.03
N ASP A 366 1.89 19.60 -3.48
CA ASP A 366 1.45 20.76 -4.24
C ASP A 366 2.44 21.02 -5.38
N SER A 367 1.98 20.77 -6.61
CA SER A 367 2.85 20.76 -7.79
C SER A 367 2.81 22.05 -8.60
N GLU A 368 2.19 23.12 -8.09
CA GLU A 368 2.07 24.40 -8.80
C GLU A 368 3.42 25.06 -9.11
N LYS A 369 4.43 24.84 -8.25
CA LYS A 369 5.80 25.35 -8.45
C LYS A 369 6.60 24.55 -9.51
N PHE A 370 6.03 23.51 -10.11
CA PHE A 370 6.75 22.62 -11.05
C PHE A 370 6.10 22.63 -12.44
N SER A 371 6.95 22.51 -13.46
CA SER A 371 6.57 22.64 -14.88
C SER A 371 5.89 21.38 -15.46
N PHE A 372 4.82 20.91 -14.82
CA PHE A 372 4.00 19.83 -15.35
C PHE A 372 2.98 20.35 -16.36
N ARG A 373 2.88 19.66 -17.50
CA ARG A 373 1.71 19.82 -18.38
C ARG A 373 0.50 19.18 -17.72
N ARG A 374 -0.62 19.88 -17.75
CA ARG A 374 -1.92 19.40 -17.26
C ARG A 374 -2.94 19.65 -18.36
N TYR A 375 -3.85 18.71 -18.56
CA TYR A 375 -4.87 18.81 -19.58
C TYR A 375 -6.26 18.71 -18.94
N GLU A 376 -7.24 19.29 -19.62
CA GLU A 376 -8.65 19.17 -19.22
C GLU A 376 -9.17 17.76 -19.48
N TRP A 377 -10.35 17.48 -18.93
CA TRP A 377 -11.05 16.23 -19.23
C TRP A 377 -11.40 16.15 -20.72
N LYS A 378 -11.22 14.96 -21.30
CA LYS A 378 -12.02 14.51 -22.44
C LYS A 378 -13.39 14.03 -21.92
N GLU A 379 -14.02 13.07 -22.57
CA GLU A 379 -15.31 12.58 -22.09
C GLU A 379 -15.16 11.70 -20.83
N TRP A 380 -14.13 10.84 -20.80
CA TRP A 380 -13.96 9.80 -19.78
C TRP A 380 -12.61 9.80 -19.10
N THR A 381 -11.64 10.53 -19.64
CA THR A 381 -10.25 10.49 -19.17
C THR A 381 -9.59 11.86 -19.12
N ARG A 382 -8.54 11.97 -18.31
CA ARG A 382 -7.75 13.20 -18.14
C ARG A 382 -6.29 12.89 -17.93
N VAL A 383 -5.39 13.64 -18.58
CA VAL A 383 -3.97 13.66 -18.20
C VAL A 383 -3.77 14.69 -17.09
N GLU A 384 -3.58 14.21 -15.85
CA GLU A 384 -3.48 15.05 -14.65
C GLU A 384 -2.15 15.82 -14.59
N ARG A 385 -1.05 15.12 -14.83
CA ARG A 385 0.33 15.62 -14.84
C ARG A 385 1.14 14.86 -15.88
N SER A 386 1.93 15.57 -16.67
CA SER A 386 2.85 15.01 -17.65
C SER A 386 4.16 15.79 -17.72
N ASN A 387 5.27 15.06 -17.81
CA ASN A 387 6.52 15.56 -18.36
C ASN A 387 6.95 14.78 -19.63
N PHE A 388 6.04 13.97 -20.18
CA PHE A 388 6.28 13.06 -21.30
C PHE A 388 6.66 13.81 -22.57
N THR A 389 7.84 13.57 -23.13
CA THR A 389 8.46 14.43 -24.15
C THR A 389 7.78 14.37 -25.52
N ASP A 390 7.20 13.24 -25.90
CA ASP A 390 6.44 13.09 -27.15
C ASP A 390 4.93 13.31 -26.91
N GLU A 391 4.50 14.57 -27.03
CA GLU A 391 3.08 14.93 -26.85
C GLU A 391 2.16 14.31 -27.91
N SER A 392 2.67 14.05 -29.13
CA SER A 392 1.90 13.42 -30.19
C SER A 392 1.55 11.97 -29.81
N LEU A 393 2.54 11.23 -29.34
CA LEU A 393 2.34 9.88 -28.82
C LEU A 393 1.45 9.87 -27.57
N GLN A 394 1.68 10.78 -26.62
CA GLN A 394 0.81 10.89 -25.43
C GLN A 394 -0.65 11.10 -25.83
N ASN A 395 -0.91 11.97 -26.81
CA ASN A 395 -2.26 12.24 -27.29
C ASN A 395 -2.89 11.00 -27.95
N LEU A 396 -2.14 10.21 -28.73
CA LEU A 396 -2.62 8.95 -29.29
C LEU A 396 -2.98 7.94 -28.18
N VAL A 397 -2.15 7.83 -27.15
CA VAL A 397 -2.43 6.96 -26.00
C VAL A 397 -3.68 7.43 -25.26
N TRP A 398 -3.83 8.74 -25.09
CA TRP A 398 -4.97 9.34 -24.42
C TRP A 398 -6.28 9.14 -25.21
N GLU A 399 -6.27 9.34 -26.53
CA GLU A 399 -7.39 9.01 -27.43
C GLU A 399 -7.82 7.54 -27.29
N ALA A 400 -6.86 6.61 -27.35
CA ALA A 400 -7.13 5.18 -27.23
C ALA A 400 -7.75 4.83 -25.86
N ALA A 401 -7.22 5.40 -24.79
CA ALA A 401 -7.73 5.19 -23.45
C ALA A 401 -9.12 5.79 -23.24
N ASP A 402 -9.40 6.99 -23.76
CA ASP A 402 -10.71 7.64 -23.66
C ASP A 402 -11.80 6.81 -24.35
N ALA A 403 -11.54 6.40 -25.59
CA ALA A 403 -12.45 5.56 -26.35
C ALA A 403 -12.66 4.19 -25.69
N ALA A 404 -11.60 3.56 -25.16
CA ALA A 404 -11.70 2.30 -24.44
C ALA A 404 -12.50 2.41 -23.14
N THR A 405 -12.32 3.52 -22.41
CA THR A 405 -13.05 3.81 -21.17
C THR A 405 -14.54 4.01 -21.47
N GLY A 406 -14.89 4.77 -22.51
CA GLY A 406 -16.28 4.97 -22.93
C GLY A 406 -16.98 3.67 -23.31
N ARG A 407 -16.30 2.76 -24.04
CA ARG A 407 -16.84 1.42 -24.36
C ARG A 407 -17.15 0.60 -23.11
N LEU A 408 -16.25 0.59 -22.12
CA LEU A 408 -16.48 -0.11 -20.85
C LEU A 408 -17.60 0.53 -20.04
N ASN A 409 -17.69 1.86 -20.00
CA ASN A 409 -18.76 2.54 -19.28
C ASN A 409 -20.14 2.24 -19.86
N ALA A 410 -20.27 2.26 -21.19
CA ALA A 410 -21.51 1.87 -21.85
C ALA A 410 -21.94 0.42 -21.50
N LEU A 411 -20.97 -0.47 -21.33
CA LEU A 411 -21.20 -1.85 -20.89
C LEU A 411 -21.60 -1.92 -19.41
N PHE A 412 -20.90 -1.21 -18.52
CA PHE A 412 -21.19 -1.21 -17.08
C PHE A 412 -22.55 -0.59 -16.76
N GLU A 413 -22.89 0.55 -17.37
CA GLU A 413 -24.22 1.16 -17.22
C GLU A 413 -25.32 0.20 -17.70
N GLY A 414 -25.10 -0.48 -18.84
CA GLY A 414 -26.02 -1.51 -19.32
C GLY A 414 -26.22 -2.67 -18.34
N ILE A 415 -25.21 -3.03 -17.53
CA ILE A 415 -25.33 -4.04 -16.45
C ILE A 415 -26.11 -3.47 -15.26
N LEU A 416 -25.84 -2.21 -14.90
CA LEU A 416 -26.51 -1.54 -13.77
C LEU A 416 -28.02 -1.34 -14.04
N GLU A 417 -28.40 -1.18 -15.31
CA GLU A 417 -29.77 -1.14 -15.79
C GLU A 417 -30.49 -2.50 -15.78
N LEU A 418 -29.77 -3.63 -15.66
CA LEU A 418 -30.41 -4.94 -15.64
C LEU A 418 -31.24 -5.14 -14.37
N GLU A 419 -32.44 -5.66 -14.56
CA GLU A 419 -33.35 -6.07 -13.50
C GLU A 419 -32.98 -7.48 -13.03
N LEU A 420 -31.82 -7.58 -12.38
CA LEU A 420 -31.32 -8.82 -11.78
C LEU A 420 -31.89 -8.95 -10.37
N ASP A 421 -33.18 -9.24 -10.25
CA ASP A 421 -33.79 -9.52 -8.95
C ASP A 421 -33.29 -10.88 -8.39
N GLU A 422 -33.46 -11.15 -7.10
CA GLU A 422 -32.98 -12.38 -6.46
C GLU A 422 -33.76 -13.65 -6.85
N ASN A 423 -34.97 -13.49 -7.41
CA ASN A 423 -35.96 -14.51 -7.72
C ASN A 423 -36.16 -14.76 -9.24
N THR A 424 -35.72 -13.87 -10.11
CA THR A 424 -35.84 -13.95 -11.57
C THR A 424 -34.46 -13.77 -12.19
N GLY A 425 -33.86 -14.88 -12.60
CA GLY A 425 -32.71 -14.87 -13.49
C GLY A 425 -33.23 -14.86 -14.93
N ASP A 426 -33.52 -13.68 -15.50
CA ASP A 426 -34.01 -13.65 -16.88
C ASP A 426 -32.86 -13.76 -17.87
N SER A 427 -32.53 -15.00 -18.27
CA SER A 427 -31.58 -15.29 -19.36
C SER A 427 -31.89 -14.51 -20.64
N ARG A 428 -33.15 -14.08 -20.87
CA ARG A 428 -33.52 -13.24 -22.00
C ARG A 428 -32.91 -11.84 -21.90
N GLN A 429 -32.89 -11.22 -20.72
CA GLN A 429 -32.26 -9.92 -20.53
C GLN A 429 -30.76 -10.00 -20.80
N LEU A 430 -30.11 -11.07 -20.31
CA LEU A 430 -28.68 -11.29 -20.57
C LEU A 430 -28.38 -11.53 -22.06
N ALA A 431 -29.26 -12.24 -22.77
CA ALA A 431 -29.12 -12.43 -24.22
C ALA A 431 -29.29 -11.10 -24.99
N ILE A 432 -30.26 -10.26 -24.60
CA ILE A 432 -30.46 -8.92 -25.17
C ILE A 432 -29.23 -8.04 -24.90
N PHE A 433 -28.74 -8.06 -23.66
CA PHE A 433 -27.52 -7.37 -23.25
C PHE A 433 -26.31 -7.83 -24.09
N GLY A 434 -26.14 -9.15 -24.23
CA GLY A 434 -25.11 -9.78 -25.05
C GLY A 434 -25.12 -9.29 -26.49
N LYS A 435 -26.30 -9.23 -27.11
CA LYS A 435 -26.49 -8.74 -28.48
C LYS A 435 -26.23 -7.24 -28.62
N LYS A 436 -26.65 -6.44 -27.64
CA LYS A 436 -26.49 -4.98 -27.65
C LYS A 436 -25.03 -4.56 -27.44
N HIS A 437 -24.35 -5.17 -26.48
CA HIS A 437 -23.02 -4.73 -26.02
C HIS A 437 -21.86 -5.55 -26.59
N GLY A 438 -22.11 -6.76 -27.09
CA GLY A 438 -21.07 -7.60 -27.70
C GLY A 438 -20.29 -6.91 -28.83
N PRO A 439 -20.94 -6.19 -29.78
CA PRO A 439 -20.24 -5.47 -30.85
C PRO A 439 -19.45 -4.24 -30.39
N LEU A 440 -19.69 -3.72 -29.18
CA LEU A 440 -18.99 -2.53 -28.70
C LEU A 440 -17.51 -2.83 -28.48
N LEU A 441 -17.18 -4.07 -28.12
CA LEU A 441 -15.82 -4.49 -27.86
C LEU A 441 -15.24 -5.10 -29.15
N GLY A 442 -14.04 -4.66 -29.55
CA GLY A 442 -13.37 -5.18 -30.74
C GLY A 442 -13.05 -6.67 -30.64
N ASP A 443 -12.58 -7.26 -31.74
CA ASP A 443 -12.34 -8.71 -31.84
C ASP A 443 -11.44 -9.28 -30.73
N LEU A 444 -10.49 -8.48 -30.24
CA LEU A 444 -9.57 -8.84 -29.16
C LEU A 444 -10.29 -9.20 -27.85
N GLU A 445 -11.45 -8.60 -27.57
CA GLU A 445 -12.19 -8.80 -26.32
C GLU A 445 -13.36 -9.77 -26.45
N LYS A 446 -13.71 -10.17 -27.67
CA LYS A 446 -14.88 -11.02 -27.93
C LYS A 446 -14.85 -12.30 -27.10
N LYS A 447 -13.67 -12.91 -26.94
CA LYS A 447 -13.48 -14.11 -26.10
C LYS A 447 -13.74 -13.83 -24.62
N ASN A 448 -13.22 -12.72 -24.09
CA ASN A 448 -13.42 -12.34 -22.69
C ASN A 448 -14.88 -11.99 -22.40
N PHE A 449 -15.54 -11.33 -23.35
CA PHE A 449 -16.96 -10.99 -23.25
C PHE A 449 -17.83 -12.24 -23.23
N ILE A 450 -17.62 -13.19 -24.16
CA ILE A 450 -18.33 -14.47 -24.18
C ILE A 450 -18.10 -15.22 -22.86
N SER A 451 -16.85 -15.32 -22.42
CA SER A 451 -16.51 -15.95 -21.14
C SER A 451 -17.19 -15.27 -19.93
N ALA A 452 -17.35 -13.94 -19.96
CA ALA A 452 -18.08 -13.21 -18.92
C ALA A 452 -19.57 -13.57 -18.93
N ILE A 453 -20.21 -13.60 -20.11
CA ILE A 453 -21.62 -14.01 -20.27
C ILE A 453 -21.83 -15.42 -19.74
N GLU A 454 -21.01 -16.39 -20.17
CA GLU A 454 -21.08 -17.78 -19.70
C GLU A 454 -20.93 -17.89 -18.17
N SER A 455 -20.02 -17.09 -17.58
CA SER A 455 -19.82 -17.05 -16.13
C SER A 455 -21.05 -16.48 -15.39
N VAL A 456 -21.73 -15.50 -15.98
CA VAL A 456 -22.95 -14.92 -15.43
C VAL A 456 -24.11 -15.91 -15.53
N GLU A 457 -24.28 -16.58 -16.67
CA GLU A 457 -25.28 -17.63 -16.85
C GLU A 457 -25.14 -18.74 -15.81
N ALA A 458 -23.91 -19.17 -15.51
CA ALA A 458 -23.64 -20.16 -14.47
C ALA A 458 -24.05 -19.70 -13.06
N ILE A 459 -23.83 -18.42 -12.73
CA ILE A 459 -24.27 -17.84 -11.45
C ILE A 459 -25.80 -17.74 -11.40
N LEU A 460 -26.45 -17.35 -12.49
CA LEU A 460 -27.91 -17.21 -12.54
C LEU A 460 -28.63 -18.58 -12.51
N ALA A 461 -28.02 -19.62 -13.08
CA ALA A 461 -28.56 -20.99 -13.08
C ALA A 461 -28.40 -21.72 -11.72
N SER A 462 -27.50 -21.24 -10.86
CA SER A 462 -27.31 -21.83 -9.53
C SER A 462 -28.43 -21.37 -8.59
N PRO A 463 -29.22 -22.30 -7.99
CA PRO A 463 -30.22 -21.95 -6.99
C PRO A 463 -29.55 -21.13 -5.89
N SER A 464 -30.18 -20.05 -5.42
CA SER A 464 -29.68 -19.13 -4.40
C SER A 464 -29.26 -19.87 -3.13
N HIS A 465 -28.06 -20.43 -3.12
CA HIS A 465 -27.38 -20.82 -1.91
C HIS A 465 -26.92 -19.52 -1.26
N ASN A 466 -27.73 -19.06 -0.32
CA ASN A 466 -27.20 -18.39 0.87
C ASN A 466 -26.32 -19.35 1.72
N GLY A 467 -26.10 -20.58 1.26
CA GLY A 467 -25.22 -21.57 1.86
C GLY A 467 -23.75 -21.27 1.60
N THR A 468 -23.04 -20.88 2.65
CA THR A 468 -21.75 -21.44 3.05
C THR A 468 -21.02 -22.21 1.95
N LEU A 469 -20.17 -21.53 1.18
CA LEU A 469 -18.90 -22.15 0.79
C LEU A 469 -18.24 -22.61 2.10
N SER A 470 -18.00 -23.91 2.20
CA SER A 470 -17.62 -24.63 3.42
C SER A 470 -16.69 -23.84 4.34
N VAL A 471 -17.12 -23.71 5.60
CA VAL A 471 -16.25 -23.41 6.74
C VAL A 471 -15.32 -24.61 6.90
N GLY A 472 -14.18 -24.58 6.21
CA GLY A 472 -13.29 -25.75 6.15
C GLY A 472 -11.97 -25.55 5.41
N ARG A 473 -11.50 -24.32 5.30
CA ARG A 473 -10.11 -23.90 5.06
C ARG A 473 -10.13 -22.40 4.88
N TRP A 474 -9.15 -21.72 5.46
CA TRP A 474 -8.83 -20.34 5.11
C TRP A 474 -8.82 -20.22 3.57
N PRO A 475 -9.47 -19.21 2.95
CA PRO A 475 -9.31 -19.00 1.52
C PRO A 475 -7.81 -18.90 1.19
N PRO A 476 -7.33 -19.51 0.11
CA PRO A 476 -5.92 -19.43 -0.32
C PRO A 476 -5.54 -18.02 -0.84
N PHE A 477 -6.16 -16.95 -0.32
CA PHE A 477 -5.90 -15.58 -0.72
C PHE A 477 -4.74 -14.94 0.08
N LEU A 478 -4.50 -15.36 1.33
CA LEU A 478 -3.25 -15.03 2.01
C LEU A 478 -2.03 -15.57 1.23
N ASP A 479 -2.17 -16.72 0.55
CA ASP A 479 -1.16 -17.22 -0.40
C ASP A 479 -1.07 -16.36 -1.69
N ARG A 480 -2.13 -15.61 -2.06
CA ARG A 480 -2.15 -14.70 -3.22
C ARG A 480 -1.63 -13.29 -2.91
N LEU A 481 -1.54 -12.88 -1.65
CA LEU A 481 -0.83 -11.65 -1.25
C LEU A 481 0.71 -11.81 -1.35
N LEU A 482 1.19 -13.02 -1.66
CA LEU A 482 2.60 -13.35 -1.91
C LEU A 482 2.82 -13.91 -3.33
N PRO A 483 2.71 -13.13 -4.43
CA PRO A 483 2.86 -13.71 -5.77
C PRO A 483 4.32 -13.95 -6.21
N TRP A 484 5.34 -13.64 -5.39
CA TRP A 484 6.74 -13.73 -5.84
C TRP A 484 7.70 -14.18 -4.74
N ARG A 485 7.78 -15.50 -4.54
CA ARG A 485 9.07 -16.15 -4.27
C ARG A 485 9.92 -15.96 -5.53
N ARG A 486 10.88 -15.01 -5.55
CA ARG A 486 12.03 -15.18 -6.46
C ARG A 486 12.87 -16.30 -5.84
N GLN A 487 13.16 -17.33 -6.64
CA GLN A 487 14.41 -18.07 -6.50
C GLN A 487 15.55 -17.09 -6.79
N PRO A 488 16.46 -16.91 -5.83
CA PRO A 488 17.87 -17.06 -6.10
C PRO A 488 18.40 -18.16 -5.19
N ASP A 489 18.82 -19.26 -5.81
CA ASP A 489 19.66 -20.33 -5.27
C ASP A 489 19.36 -20.81 -3.83
N GLN A 490 18.51 -21.85 -3.80
CA GLN A 490 18.13 -22.76 -2.70
C GLN A 490 17.04 -22.28 -1.70
N PRO A 491 15.92 -23.04 -1.57
CA PRO A 491 14.84 -22.71 -0.65
C PRO A 491 15.20 -23.11 0.79
N GLY A 492 15.12 -22.16 1.71
CA GLY A 492 14.71 -22.47 3.08
C GLY A 492 13.21 -22.82 3.04
N ASN A 493 12.89 -24.08 3.29
CA ASN A 493 11.52 -24.53 3.50
C ASN A 493 11.00 -23.88 4.79
N GLU A 494 9.71 -23.56 4.89
CA GLU A 494 9.13 -23.10 6.18
C GLU A 494 9.18 -24.21 7.25
N ASP A 495 9.44 -25.46 6.82
CA ASP A 495 9.77 -26.62 7.65
C ASP A 495 11.29 -26.86 7.83
N SER A 496 12.17 -25.97 7.34
CA SER A 496 13.61 -26.16 7.49
C SER A 496 13.99 -26.01 8.97
N PRO A 497 14.58 -27.04 9.60
CA PRO A 497 14.97 -26.93 11.01
C PRO A 497 15.98 -25.79 11.19
N PRO A 498 16.02 -25.15 12.37
CA PRO A 498 17.02 -24.14 12.69
C PRO A 498 18.43 -24.65 12.36
N ARG A 499 19.16 -23.89 11.54
CA ARG A 499 20.50 -24.29 11.08
C ARG A 499 21.54 -23.50 11.85
N LEU A 500 22.32 -24.18 12.68
CA LEU A 500 23.52 -23.57 13.28
C LEU A 500 24.48 -23.20 12.15
N ILE A 501 24.77 -21.92 12.02
CA ILE A 501 25.72 -21.39 11.02
C ILE A 501 27.12 -21.41 11.60
N ARG A 502 27.26 -20.94 12.84
CA ARG A 502 28.54 -20.87 13.54
C ARG A 502 28.34 -20.78 15.04
N SER A 503 29.27 -21.32 15.81
CA SER A 503 29.44 -20.96 17.23
C SER A 503 30.65 -20.04 17.32
N CYS A 504 30.45 -18.83 17.86
CA CYS A 504 31.55 -17.90 18.10
C CYS A 504 31.38 -17.26 19.48
N ASN A 505 32.47 -17.29 20.23
CA ASN A 505 32.55 -16.82 21.62
C ASN A 505 31.43 -17.42 22.48
N ALA A 506 30.73 -16.61 23.28
CA ALA A 506 29.61 -17.04 24.12
C ALA A 506 28.25 -17.16 23.38
N HIS A 507 28.24 -17.21 22.03
CA HIS A 507 27.01 -17.25 21.23
C HIS A 507 27.01 -18.35 20.16
N ASN A 508 25.82 -18.79 19.81
CA ASN A 508 25.52 -19.56 18.61
C ASN A 508 24.81 -18.67 17.60
N ILE A 509 25.37 -18.54 16.40
CA ILE A 509 24.71 -17.90 15.26
C ILE A 509 23.90 -18.96 14.52
N VAL A 510 22.58 -18.83 14.58
CA VAL A 510 21.63 -19.77 13.97
C VAL A 510 20.82 -19.04 12.91
N TYR A 511 20.65 -19.65 11.74
CA TYR A 511 19.73 -19.18 10.71
C TYR A 511 18.41 -19.93 10.80
N TYR A 512 17.31 -19.20 10.92
CA TYR A 512 15.98 -19.78 10.97
C TYR A 512 14.92 -18.78 10.47
N LEU A 513 14.00 -19.24 9.61
CA LEU A 513 12.90 -18.44 9.04
C LEU A 513 13.32 -17.08 8.44
N GLY A 514 14.46 -17.02 7.75
CA GLY A 514 14.93 -15.79 7.09
C GLY A 514 15.71 -14.83 7.98
N TRP A 515 16.00 -15.21 9.22
CA TRP A 515 16.75 -14.40 10.18
C TRP A 515 18.00 -15.12 10.66
N TYR A 516 19.05 -14.36 10.95
CA TYR A 516 20.19 -14.79 11.75
C TYR A 516 19.96 -14.40 13.20
N TYR A 517 20.23 -15.31 14.12
CA TYR A 517 20.12 -15.13 15.56
C TYR A 517 21.45 -15.42 16.22
N GLY A 518 22.04 -14.43 16.90
CA GLY A 518 23.11 -14.62 17.86
C GLY A 518 22.51 -14.97 19.21
N VAL A 519 22.48 -16.27 19.54
CA VAL A 519 21.87 -16.81 20.75
C VAL A 519 22.95 -17.05 21.81
N PRO A 520 22.94 -16.33 22.95
CA PRO A 520 23.90 -16.54 24.03
C PRO A 520 23.80 -17.95 24.61
N HIS A 521 24.93 -18.61 24.83
CA HIS A 521 24.98 -19.92 25.50
C HIS A 521 24.38 -19.89 26.91
N ALA A 522 24.44 -18.74 27.58
CA ALA A 522 23.85 -18.52 28.91
C ALA A 522 22.32 -18.69 28.95
N LEU A 523 21.64 -18.66 27.80
CA LEU A 523 20.20 -18.91 27.74
C LEU A 523 19.82 -20.40 27.79
N GLY A 524 20.80 -21.30 27.77
CA GLY A 524 20.56 -22.74 27.78
C GLY A 524 19.94 -23.25 26.47
N GLU A 525 19.30 -24.41 26.52
CA GLU A 525 18.64 -25.01 25.37
C GLU A 525 17.41 -24.17 24.95
N ILE A 526 17.37 -23.78 23.67
CA ILE A 526 16.25 -23.04 23.08
C ILE A 526 15.74 -23.80 21.86
N ASP A 527 14.44 -24.08 21.85
CA ASP A 527 13.74 -24.60 20.68
C ASP A 527 13.15 -23.45 19.85
N LEU A 528 13.91 -23.03 18.83
CA LEU A 528 13.52 -21.95 17.90
C LEU A 528 12.26 -22.29 17.10
N ALA A 529 11.89 -23.56 16.95
CA ALA A 529 10.67 -23.95 16.25
C ALA A 529 9.41 -23.78 17.12
N ARG A 530 9.57 -23.63 18.44
CA ARG A 530 8.46 -23.45 19.40
C ARG A 530 8.40 -22.06 20.02
N GLU A 531 9.54 -21.36 20.09
CA GLU A 531 9.66 -20.09 20.80
C GLU A 531 10.19 -18.97 19.90
N ASN A 532 9.47 -17.84 19.85
CA ASN A 532 10.00 -16.63 19.22
C ASN A 532 10.94 -15.91 20.20
N ILE A 533 12.24 -16.01 19.95
CA ILE A 533 13.27 -15.41 20.80
C ILE A 533 13.76 -14.05 20.31
N ARG A 534 13.20 -13.51 19.22
CA ARG A 534 13.69 -12.28 18.57
C ARG A 534 13.74 -11.07 19.51
N HIS A 535 12.85 -11.04 20.49
CA HIS A 535 12.77 -9.97 21.49
C HIS A 535 13.27 -10.39 22.88
N ARG A 536 13.87 -11.59 23.02
CA ARG A 536 14.47 -12.00 24.28
C ARG A 536 15.71 -11.15 24.55
N ARG A 537 15.84 -10.74 25.81
CA ARG A 537 16.98 -9.95 26.28
C ARG A 537 18.28 -10.70 25.96
N ASN A 538 19.24 -9.97 25.37
CA ASN A 538 20.55 -10.46 24.93
C ASN A 538 20.56 -11.40 23.71
N VAL A 539 19.41 -11.69 23.08
CA VAL A 539 19.41 -12.32 21.76
C VAL A 539 19.61 -11.24 20.71
N ILE A 540 20.64 -11.41 19.87
CA ILE A 540 20.91 -10.54 18.74
C ILE A 540 20.21 -11.14 17.53
N SER A 541 19.47 -10.35 16.75
CA SER A 541 18.85 -10.85 15.52
C SER A 541 19.02 -9.85 14.38
N ALA A 542 19.41 -10.33 13.20
CA ALA A 542 19.54 -9.51 12.00
C ALA A 542 19.21 -10.31 10.74
N LEU A 543 19.13 -9.63 9.60
CA LEU A 543 18.80 -10.28 8.31
C LEU A 543 20.04 -10.77 7.56
N SER A 544 21.23 -10.29 7.91
CA SER A 544 22.50 -10.80 7.39
C SER A 544 23.33 -11.48 8.48
N TYR A 545 24.20 -12.39 8.04
CA TYR A 545 25.15 -13.08 8.91
C TYR A 545 26.15 -12.07 9.52
N GLU A 546 26.63 -11.14 8.70
CA GLU A 546 27.66 -10.16 9.03
C GLU A 546 27.20 -9.19 10.12
N GLU A 547 25.92 -8.78 10.08
CA GLU A 547 25.32 -7.92 11.11
C GLU A 547 25.27 -8.62 12.47
N VAL A 548 24.83 -9.89 12.49
CA VAL A 548 24.78 -10.67 13.74
C VAL A 548 26.18 -10.96 14.25
N GLU A 549 27.11 -11.35 13.38
CA GLU A 549 28.49 -11.64 13.78
C GLU A 549 29.17 -10.39 14.33
N GLY A 550 29.07 -9.24 13.64
CA GLY A 550 29.63 -7.98 14.10
C GLY A 550 29.05 -7.56 15.45
N ALA A 551 27.75 -7.71 15.65
CA ALA A 551 27.10 -7.40 16.93
C ALA A 551 27.51 -8.37 18.06
N VAL A 552 27.66 -9.67 17.77
CA VAL A 552 28.16 -10.67 18.73
C VAL A 552 29.59 -10.35 19.17
N LEU A 553 30.46 -9.96 18.22
CA LEU A 553 31.84 -9.59 18.51
C LEU A 553 31.94 -8.28 19.30
N ASN A 554 31.07 -7.31 19.02
CA ASN A 554 31.02 -6.02 19.72
C ASN A 554 30.38 -6.11 21.12
N ALA A 555 29.49 -7.07 21.36
CA ALA A 555 28.89 -7.26 22.68
C ALA A 555 29.91 -7.69 23.75
N GLU A 556 31.08 -8.19 23.36
CA GLU A 556 32.14 -8.58 24.28
C GLU A 556 33.19 -7.49 24.53
N SER A 557 33.37 -6.54 23.60
CA SER A 557 34.34 -5.44 23.78
C SER A 557 33.93 -4.41 24.85
N HIS A 558 32.70 -4.51 25.37
CA HIS A 558 32.17 -3.66 26.44
C HIS A 558 32.08 -4.33 27.82
N LYS A 559 32.71 -5.49 28.05
CA LYS A 559 32.90 -6.00 29.42
C LYS A 559 34.13 -5.34 30.06
N GLU A 560 33.92 -4.46 31.03
CA GLU A 560 34.97 -3.92 31.90
C GLU A 560 35.82 -5.04 32.54
N PRO A 561 37.13 -4.83 32.75
CA PRO A 561 38.00 -5.81 33.40
C PRO A 561 37.67 -5.88 34.90
N SER A 562 37.06 -6.98 35.34
CA SER A 562 36.93 -7.28 36.76
C SER A 562 38.32 -7.56 37.35
N CYS A 563 38.68 -6.78 38.37
CA CYS A 563 39.88 -6.95 39.19
C CYS A 563 40.07 -8.38 39.73
N GLY A 564 41.33 -8.83 39.81
CA GLY A 564 41.84 -9.54 40.98
C GLY A 564 42.12 -11.04 40.88
N ASN A 565 43.41 -11.37 40.65
CA ASN A 565 44.14 -12.62 40.90
C ASN A 565 43.63 -13.55 42.02
N THR A 566 43.62 -14.87 41.81
CA THR A 566 44.69 -15.81 42.25
C THR A 566 44.50 -17.23 41.66
N PRO A 567 45.57 -18.03 41.51
CA PRO A 567 45.61 -19.23 40.68
C PRO A 567 45.30 -20.52 41.47
N TRP A 568 44.73 -21.53 40.80
CA TRP A 568 44.70 -22.90 41.30
C TRP A 568 45.41 -23.86 40.34
N ARG A 569 46.33 -24.61 40.93
CA ARG A 569 47.26 -25.55 40.32
C ARG A 569 46.56 -26.83 39.86
N SER A 570 47.21 -27.46 38.89
CA SER A 570 47.05 -28.84 38.41
C SER A 570 47.22 -29.92 39.47
N ALA A 571 46.39 -30.95 39.38
CA ALA A 571 46.68 -32.37 39.64
C ALA A 571 45.62 -33.17 38.83
N SER A 572 45.90 -34.16 37.99
CA SER A 572 47.12 -34.95 37.69
C SER A 572 47.10 -35.33 36.21
#